data_AF-A0A842WHF5-F1
#
_entry.id   AF-A0A842WHF5-F1
#
_cell.length_a   1.000
_cell.length_b   1.000
_cell.length_c   1.000
_cell.angle_alpha   90.00
_cell.angle_beta   90.00
_cell.angle_gamma   90.00
#
_symmetry.space_group_name_H-M   'P 1'
#
loop_
_entity.id
_entity.type
_entity.pdbx_description
1 polymer ?
#
loop_
_entity_poly.entity_id
_entity_poly.type
_entity_poly.pdbx_seq_one_letter_code
_entity_poly.pdbx_strand_id
1 'polypeptide(L)'
;MTKYSGTFILVTVGTSALGNVRRALNTNDLPSIQEALEVLKRVGPEDRTCGAEVNSNRRLLEGMRLSCGETLQPYELMFLVSETDEGRWTGDLLKAYYNGLRGVDKADWKEIEGLSPVNAGRFARLGLRNLVRESSALLRNAEGKGFFRVINATGGFKAQISFAGLIGQTLGVPVIYQFEKFDDCVEMPPMPVDFDREIWLMHYDLFMRLSEKGALLEKDYPFDELDPVIRELLDVVEEGADRLYSLSPILELMHQGFLSRRPRQISKPSAYEAPLSEKVKLVKSEEAHDPVGTRKIAEMMVRKFDWIKEIKNHTPRMNSARSHLLPRRGEIDRHWICYSDGVKGVRLSIKTSCEHDGHYEYVSERLAEFLADL
;
A
#
# COMPACT_ATOMS: atom_id res chain seq x y z
N MET A 1 -7.93 29.90 -3.29
CA MET A 1 -7.78 28.99 -4.45
C MET A 1 -7.92 27.58 -3.94
N THR A 2 -8.94 26.85 -4.37
CA THR A 2 -9.13 25.44 -4.02
C THR A 2 -7.97 24.64 -4.61
N LYS A 3 -7.24 23.90 -3.77
CA LYS A 3 -6.05 23.11 -4.13
C LYS A 3 -6.39 21.93 -5.06
N TYR A 4 -7.67 21.55 -5.12
CA TYR A 4 -8.14 20.32 -5.74
C TYR A 4 -9.09 20.62 -6.91
N SER A 5 -9.05 19.76 -7.93
CA SER A 5 -9.87 19.85 -9.15
C SER A 5 -11.28 19.25 -9.00
N GLY A 6 -11.53 18.49 -7.95
CA GLY A 6 -12.78 17.78 -7.65
C GLY A 6 -12.58 16.82 -6.47
N THR A 7 -13.53 15.92 -6.23
CA THR A 7 -13.42 14.88 -5.20
C THR A 7 -13.56 13.47 -5.77
N PHE A 8 -12.59 12.61 -5.46
CA PHE A 8 -12.63 11.18 -5.74
C PHE A 8 -13.07 10.43 -4.47
N ILE A 9 -14.15 9.66 -4.59
CA ILE A 9 -14.74 8.89 -3.49
C ILE A 9 -14.54 7.40 -3.78
N LEU A 10 -13.72 6.75 -2.96
CA LEU A 10 -13.56 5.29 -3.00
C LEU A 10 -14.54 4.66 -2.01
N VAL A 11 -15.41 3.77 -2.47
CA VAL A 11 -16.51 3.24 -1.66
C VAL A 11 -16.39 1.72 -1.54
N THR A 12 -16.35 1.19 -0.32
CA THR A 12 -16.57 -0.26 -0.11
C THR A 12 -18.05 -0.59 -0.21
N VAL A 13 -18.37 -1.66 -0.94
CA VAL A 13 -19.75 -2.01 -1.26
C VAL A 13 -20.17 -3.31 -0.62
N GLY A 14 -21.34 -3.31 0.01
CA GLY A 14 -22.06 -4.49 0.45
C GLY A 14 -23.29 -4.76 -0.44
N THR A 15 -24.12 -5.71 -0.02
CA THR A 15 -25.32 -6.10 -0.77
C THR A 15 -26.61 -5.51 -0.18
N SER A 16 -26.50 -4.43 0.61
CA SER A 16 -27.63 -3.84 1.34
C SER A 16 -28.73 -3.34 0.38
N ALA A 17 -28.33 -2.63 -0.69
CA ALA A 17 -29.23 -2.15 -1.73
C ALA A 17 -29.99 -3.31 -2.39
N LEU A 18 -29.31 -4.42 -2.73
CA LEU A 18 -29.95 -5.60 -3.30
C LEU A 18 -31.00 -6.19 -2.35
N GLY A 19 -30.66 -6.36 -1.07
CA GLY A 19 -31.59 -6.87 -0.07
C GLY A 19 -32.82 -5.99 0.13
N ASN A 20 -32.68 -4.67 -0.04
CA ASN A 20 -33.79 -3.73 0.02
C ASN A 20 -34.67 -3.78 -1.22
N VAL A 21 -34.07 -3.77 -2.41
CA VAL A 21 -34.78 -3.82 -3.68
C VAL A 21 -35.56 -5.13 -3.82
N ARG A 22 -34.95 -6.27 -3.46
CA ARG A 22 -35.64 -7.58 -3.42
C ARG A 22 -36.89 -7.56 -2.56
N ARG A 23 -36.81 -6.93 -1.38
CA ARG A 23 -37.97 -6.75 -0.49
C ARG A 23 -39.04 -5.84 -1.10
N ALA A 24 -38.64 -4.74 -1.73
CA ALA A 24 -39.57 -3.81 -2.38
C ALA A 24 -40.29 -4.43 -3.59
N LEU A 25 -39.62 -5.30 -4.34
CA LEU A 25 -40.16 -5.99 -5.52
C LEU A 25 -40.76 -7.37 -5.18
N ASN A 26 -40.67 -7.81 -3.92
CA ASN A 26 -41.09 -9.13 -3.45
C ASN A 26 -40.54 -10.28 -4.32
N THR A 27 -39.23 -10.26 -4.58
CA THR A 27 -38.52 -11.26 -5.39
C THR A 27 -37.26 -11.78 -4.70
N ASN A 28 -36.89 -13.02 -5.02
CA ASN A 28 -35.62 -13.63 -4.60
C ASN A 28 -34.56 -13.62 -5.71
N ASP A 29 -34.96 -13.37 -6.96
CA ASP A 29 -34.05 -13.30 -8.10
C ASP A 29 -33.25 -12.00 -8.07
N LEU A 30 -32.23 -11.89 -8.93
CA LEU A 30 -31.58 -10.62 -9.21
C LEU A 30 -32.52 -9.78 -10.09
N PRO A 31 -33.07 -8.66 -9.60
CA PRO A 31 -33.93 -7.79 -10.41
C PRO A 31 -33.16 -7.19 -11.58
N SER A 32 -33.83 -6.70 -12.61
CA SER A 32 -33.13 -5.89 -13.62
C SER A 32 -32.65 -4.57 -13.00
N ILE A 33 -31.54 -4.02 -13.52
CA ILE A 33 -31.03 -2.72 -13.07
C ILE A 33 -32.08 -1.62 -13.23
N GLN A 34 -32.89 -1.68 -14.30
CA GLN A 34 -33.95 -0.70 -14.54
C GLN A 34 -35.04 -0.76 -13.46
N GLU A 35 -35.53 -1.95 -13.09
CA GLU A 35 -36.52 -2.11 -12.03
C GLU A 35 -35.99 -1.60 -10.69
N ALA A 36 -34.72 -1.91 -10.38
CA ALA A 36 -34.07 -1.44 -9.17
C ALA A 36 -33.95 0.09 -9.14
N LEU A 37 -33.58 0.73 -10.26
CA LEU A 37 -33.54 2.19 -10.35
C LEU A 37 -34.92 2.82 -10.14
N GLU A 38 -35.99 2.23 -10.67
CA GLU A 38 -37.35 2.72 -10.44
C GLU A 38 -37.79 2.60 -8.97
N VAL A 39 -37.29 1.61 -8.23
CA VAL A 39 -37.47 1.54 -6.77
C VAL A 39 -36.74 2.71 -6.10
N LEU A 40 -35.46 2.92 -6.43
CA LEU A 40 -34.62 3.95 -5.81
C LEU A 40 -35.13 5.37 -6.12
N LYS A 41 -35.68 5.63 -7.31
CA LYS A 41 -36.23 6.94 -7.69
C LYS A 41 -37.53 7.32 -6.97
N ARG A 42 -38.23 6.36 -6.35
CA ARG A 42 -39.47 6.62 -5.60
C ARG A 42 -39.22 7.19 -4.22
N VAL A 43 -37.99 7.12 -3.75
CA VAL A 43 -37.59 7.53 -2.40
C VAL A 43 -36.40 8.49 -2.47
N GLY A 44 -36.18 9.25 -1.40
CA GLY A 44 -34.99 10.09 -1.28
C GLY A 44 -33.72 9.28 -0.98
N PRO A 45 -32.53 9.83 -1.26
CA PRO A 45 -31.25 9.19 -0.94
C PRO A 45 -31.02 8.94 0.56
N GLU A 46 -31.81 9.54 1.45
CA GLU A 46 -31.84 9.30 2.89
C GLU A 46 -32.64 8.06 3.30
N ASP A 47 -33.50 7.54 2.42
CA ASP A 47 -34.32 6.37 2.72
C ASP A 47 -33.45 5.11 2.78
N ARG A 48 -33.64 4.30 3.82
CA ARG A 48 -32.89 3.05 4.02
C ARG A 48 -32.99 2.09 2.84
N THR A 49 -34.05 2.19 2.03
CA THR A 49 -34.28 1.38 0.82
C THR A 49 -33.15 1.56 -0.21
N CYS A 50 -32.56 2.75 -0.29
CA CYS A 50 -31.47 3.04 -1.24
C CYS A 50 -30.17 2.29 -0.92
N GLY A 51 -30.02 1.78 0.30
CA GLY A 51 -28.82 1.08 0.75
C GLY A 51 -27.78 2.01 1.36
N ALA A 52 -26.85 1.40 2.10
CA ALA A 52 -25.88 2.10 2.93
C ALA A 52 -24.96 3.03 2.10
N GLU A 53 -24.59 2.61 0.88
CA GLU A 53 -23.72 3.35 -0.03
C GLU A 53 -24.38 4.65 -0.49
N VAL A 54 -25.67 4.62 -0.84
CA VAL A 54 -26.41 5.82 -1.25
C VAL A 54 -26.64 6.74 -0.06
N ASN A 55 -27.06 6.20 1.07
CA ASN A 55 -27.33 6.99 2.27
C ASN A 55 -26.07 7.76 2.74
N SER A 56 -24.92 7.11 2.75
CA SER A 56 -23.67 7.70 3.23
C SER A 56 -23.00 8.65 2.24
N ASN A 57 -23.02 8.34 0.94
CA ASN A 57 -22.44 9.22 -0.08
C ASN A 57 -23.16 10.55 -0.21
N ARG A 58 -24.47 10.62 0.11
CA ARG A 58 -25.25 11.87 0.06
C ARG A 58 -24.52 13.02 0.75
N ARG A 59 -24.01 12.80 1.97
CA ARG A 59 -23.27 13.82 2.73
C ARG A 59 -22.01 14.26 2.02
N LEU A 60 -21.26 13.33 1.44
CA LEU A 60 -20.06 13.65 0.65
C LEU A 60 -20.39 14.49 -0.59
N LEU A 61 -21.51 14.22 -1.25
CA LEU A 61 -21.96 14.98 -2.43
C LEU A 61 -22.53 16.37 -2.09
N GLU A 62 -22.82 16.62 -0.80
CA GLU A 62 -23.33 17.90 -0.27
C GLU A 62 -22.24 18.85 0.23
N GLY A 63 -20.95 18.50 0.07
CA GLY A 63 -19.85 19.33 0.57
C GLY A 63 -19.49 19.05 2.03
N MET A 64 -19.40 17.78 2.42
CA MET A 64 -19.00 17.39 3.78
C MET A 64 -17.63 17.97 4.12
N ARG A 65 -17.57 18.71 5.25
CA ARG A 65 -16.32 19.17 5.84
C ARG A 65 -15.66 18.04 6.64
N LEU A 66 -14.39 17.80 6.34
CA LEU A 66 -13.52 16.80 6.95
C LEU A 66 -12.32 17.50 7.61
N SER A 67 -11.55 16.75 8.40
CA SER A 67 -10.38 17.24 9.12
C SER A 67 -9.31 17.87 8.21
N CYS A 68 -9.22 17.41 6.96
CA CYS A 68 -8.19 17.81 6.00
C CYS A 68 -8.71 18.62 4.79
N GLY A 69 -10.00 18.94 4.74
CA GLY A 69 -10.60 19.65 3.62
C GLY A 69 -12.13 19.57 3.59
N GLU A 70 -12.71 20.03 2.49
CA GLU A 70 -14.15 19.92 2.22
C GLU A 70 -14.32 19.25 0.87
N THR A 71 -15.30 18.36 0.75
CA THR A 71 -15.59 17.73 -0.54
C THR A 71 -16.16 18.77 -1.50
N LEU A 72 -15.81 18.65 -2.78
CA LEU A 72 -16.22 19.57 -3.84
C LEU A 72 -16.48 18.84 -5.17
N GLN A 73 -17.35 19.45 -5.98
CA GLN A 73 -17.62 19.04 -7.34
C GLN A 73 -16.47 19.40 -8.30
N PRO A 74 -16.28 18.66 -9.40
CA PRO A 74 -16.97 17.42 -9.75
C PRO A 74 -16.59 16.23 -8.86
N TYR A 75 -17.51 15.27 -8.73
CA TYR A 75 -17.30 14.01 -8.03
C TYR A 75 -16.99 12.86 -9.00
N GLU A 76 -15.95 12.10 -8.69
CA GLU A 76 -15.69 10.78 -9.27
C GLU A 76 -15.90 9.71 -8.19
N LEU A 77 -16.74 8.70 -8.45
CA LEU A 77 -17.01 7.59 -7.52
C LEU A 77 -16.46 6.29 -8.08
N MET A 78 -15.76 5.54 -7.22
CA MET A 78 -15.27 4.20 -7.53
C MET A 78 -15.74 3.21 -6.47
N PHE A 79 -16.60 2.28 -6.88
CA PHE A 79 -17.19 1.27 -6.02
C PHE A 79 -16.36 -0.02 -6.04
N LEU A 80 -15.90 -0.48 -4.89
CA LEU A 80 -15.16 -1.73 -4.74
C LEU A 80 -16.12 -2.86 -4.36
N VAL A 81 -16.42 -3.73 -5.34
CA VAL A 81 -17.41 -4.80 -5.19
C VAL A 81 -16.75 -6.16 -5.00
N SER A 82 -17.47 -7.06 -4.33
CA SER A 82 -17.05 -8.46 -4.15
C SER A 82 -17.07 -9.23 -5.46
N GLU A 83 -16.23 -10.27 -5.56
CA GLU A 83 -16.20 -11.23 -6.67
C GLU A 83 -17.41 -12.19 -6.56
N THR A 84 -18.61 -11.64 -6.73
CA THR A 84 -19.91 -12.34 -6.69
C THR A 84 -20.89 -11.70 -7.66
N ASP A 85 -21.92 -12.46 -8.08
CA ASP A 85 -22.97 -11.94 -8.96
C ASP A 85 -23.73 -10.78 -8.29
N GLU A 86 -24.00 -10.88 -6.98
CA GLU A 86 -24.63 -9.80 -6.22
C GLU A 86 -23.73 -8.56 -6.11
N GLY A 87 -22.41 -8.74 -6.03
CA GLY A 87 -21.44 -7.66 -6.00
C GLY A 87 -21.43 -6.88 -7.31
N ARG A 88 -21.30 -7.61 -8.44
CA ARG A 88 -21.37 -7.04 -9.79
C ARG A 88 -22.69 -6.33 -10.04
N TRP A 89 -23.80 -6.97 -9.69
CA TRP A 89 -25.14 -6.38 -9.81
C TRP A 89 -25.26 -5.07 -9.02
N THR A 90 -24.75 -5.04 -7.78
CA THR A 90 -24.80 -3.83 -6.95
C THR A 90 -23.92 -2.73 -7.55
N GLY A 91 -22.75 -3.10 -8.10
CA GLY A 91 -21.89 -2.18 -8.85
C GLY A 91 -22.61 -1.54 -10.03
N ASP A 92 -23.29 -2.34 -10.86
CA ASP A 92 -24.05 -1.85 -12.01
C ASP A 92 -25.21 -0.94 -11.60
N LEU A 93 -25.93 -1.29 -10.53
CA LEU A 93 -26.98 -0.44 -9.98
C LEU A 93 -26.44 0.92 -9.53
N LEU A 94 -25.38 0.93 -8.72
CA LEU A 94 -24.80 2.17 -8.21
C LEU A 94 -24.23 3.01 -9.35
N LYS A 95 -23.51 2.40 -10.29
CA LYS A 95 -23.03 3.08 -11.51
C LYS A 95 -24.17 3.75 -12.27
N ALA A 96 -25.28 3.05 -12.48
CA ALA A 96 -26.43 3.61 -13.20
C ALA A 96 -27.18 4.68 -12.37
N TYR A 97 -27.19 4.55 -11.05
CA TYR A 97 -27.82 5.52 -10.14
C TYR A 97 -27.07 6.85 -10.11
N TYR A 98 -25.73 6.81 -9.99
CA TYR A 98 -24.91 8.02 -9.83
C TYR A 98 -24.59 8.73 -11.14
N ASN A 99 -24.42 8.00 -12.25
CA ASN A 99 -24.17 8.63 -13.54
C ASN A 99 -25.40 9.42 -13.99
N GLY A 100 -25.24 10.73 -14.18
CA GLY A 100 -26.33 11.65 -14.49
C GLY A 100 -26.83 12.46 -13.29
N LEU A 101 -26.37 12.18 -12.07
CA LEU A 101 -26.61 13.07 -10.94
C LEU A 101 -25.79 14.35 -11.07
N ARG A 102 -26.41 15.47 -10.69
CA ARG A 102 -25.75 16.78 -10.74
C ARG A 102 -24.48 16.77 -9.89
N GLY A 103 -23.37 17.20 -10.49
CA GLY A 103 -22.08 17.30 -9.81
C GLY A 103 -21.25 16.01 -9.83
N VAL A 104 -21.84 14.88 -10.23
CA VAL A 104 -21.10 13.63 -10.47
C VAL A 104 -20.65 13.61 -11.92
N ASP A 105 -19.34 13.62 -12.15
CA ASP A 105 -18.76 13.52 -13.48
C ASP A 105 -18.65 12.06 -13.92
N LYS A 106 -18.27 11.18 -12.98
CA LYS A 106 -18.14 9.75 -13.25
C LYS A 106 -18.46 8.89 -12.04
N ALA A 107 -19.22 7.83 -12.27
CA ALA A 107 -19.33 6.70 -11.35
C ALA A 107 -18.98 5.40 -12.07
N ASP A 108 -18.15 4.57 -11.43
CA ASP A 108 -17.75 3.26 -11.95
C ASP A 108 -17.51 2.28 -10.80
N TRP A 109 -17.36 0.99 -11.14
CA TRP A 109 -17.07 -0.03 -10.15
C TRP A 109 -15.89 -0.90 -10.58
N LYS A 110 -15.22 -1.48 -9.58
CA LYS A 110 -14.15 -2.46 -9.75
C LYS A 110 -14.42 -3.65 -8.86
N GLU A 111 -14.49 -4.83 -9.47
CA GLU A 111 -14.50 -6.09 -8.76
C GLU A 111 -13.11 -6.39 -8.18
N ILE A 112 -13.08 -6.83 -6.93
CA ILE A 112 -11.86 -7.25 -6.24
C ILE A 112 -11.76 -8.76 -6.28
N GLU A 113 -10.81 -9.27 -7.06
CA GLU A 113 -10.54 -10.71 -7.18
C GLU A 113 -10.24 -11.33 -5.80
N GLY A 114 -10.88 -12.47 -5.52
CA GLY A 114 -10.72 -13.20 -4.27
C GLY A 114 -11.54 -12.62 -3.11
N LEU A 115 -12.17 -11.45 -3.26
CA LEU A 115 -13.05 -10.86 -2.26
C LEU A 115 -14.43 -11.51 -2.33
N SER A 116 -14.52 -12.77 -1.94
CA SER A 116 -15.74 -13.60 -2.00
C SER A 116 -15.95 -14.37 -0.70
N PRO A 117 -17.19 -14.54 -0.20
CA PRO A 117 -17.45 -15.27 1.04
C PRO A 117 -17.34 -16.80 0.87
N VAL A 118 -17.17 -17.31 -0.37
CA VAL A 118 -17.17 -18.75 -0.66
C VAL A 118 -15.98 -19.48 -0.03
N ASN A 119 -14.80 -18.83 0.02
CA ASN A 119 -13.59 -19.41 0.59
C ASN A 119 -12.90 -18.40 1.51
N ALA A 120 -13.00 -18.61 2.82
CA ALA A 120 -12.45 -17.72 3.84
C ALA A 120 -10.92 -17.55 3.73
N GLY A 121 -10.19 -18.60 3.33
CA GLY A 121 -8.74 -18.53 3.13
C GLY A 121 -8.35 -17.66 1.94
N ARG A 122 -9.01 -17.85 0.78
CA ARG A 122 -8.82 -17.00 -0.41
C ARG A 122 -9.25 -15.57 -0.13
N PHE A 123 -10.34 -15.37 0.58
CA PHE A 123 -10.81 -14.05 1.03
C PHE A 123 -9.74 -13.33 1.86
N ALA A 124 -9.23 -13.99 2.90
CA ALA A 124 -8.29 -13.38 3.83
C ALA A 124 -6.95 -13.05 3.17
N ARG A 125 -6.45 -13.93 2.30
CA ARG A 125 -5.10 -13.83 1.73
C ARG A 125 -5.05 -13.08 0.40
N LEU A 126 -5.91 -13.46 -0.54
CA LEU A 126 -5.94 -12.87 -1.88
C LEU A 126 -6.89 -11.67 -1.92
N GLY A 127 -8.12 -11.83 -1.44
CA GLY A 127 -9.16 -10.80 -1.51
C GLY A 127 -8.78 -9.50 -0.79
N LEU A 128 -8.39 -9.60 0.48
CA LEU A 128 -7.98 -8.42 1.26
C LEU A 128 -6.67 -7.80 0.75
N ARG A 129 -5.74 -8.61 0.23
CA ARG A 129 -4.51 -8.10 -0.38
C ARG A 129 -4.81 -7.32 -1.66
N ASN A 130 -5.63 -7.87 -2.54
CA ASN A 130 -6.05 -7.20 -3.77
C ASN A 130 -6.85 -5.93 -3.46
N LEU A 131 -7.70 -5.95 -2.42
CA LEU A 131 -8.37 -4.75 -1.92
C LEU A 131 -7.36 -3.64 -1.61
N VAL A 132 -6.28 -3.94 -0.88
CA VAL A 132 -5.21 -2.98 -0.56
C VAL A 132 -4.52 -2.47 -1.82
N ARG A 133 -4.09 -3.37 -2.71
CA ARG A 133 -3.37 -3.01 -3.96
C ARG A 133 -4.20 -2.08 -4.83
N GLU A 134 -5.44 -2.48 -5.11
CA GLU A 134 -6.32 -1.77 -6.02
C GLU A 134 -6.77 -0.42 -5.44
N SER A 135 -7.14 -0.38 -4.16
CA SER A 135 -7.47 0.87 -3.48
C SER A 135 -6.30 1.84 -3.52
N SER A 136 -5.08 1.38 -3.22
CA SER A 136 -3.89 2.23 -3.22
C SER A 136 -3.58 2.77 -4.62
N ALA A 137 -3.70 1.94 -5.66
CA ALA A 137 -3.51 2.36 -7.04
C ALA A 137 -4.55 3.41 -7.48
N LEU A 138 -5.83 3.19 -7.18
CA LEU A 138 -6.93 4.10 -7.49
C LEU A 138 -6.75 5.45 -6.79
N LEU A 139 -6.42 5.44 -5.50
CA LEU A 139 -6.18 6.65 -4.70
C LEU A 139 -4.95 7.42 -5.19
N ARG A 140 -3.85 6.75 -5.57
CA ARG A 140 -2.69 7.42 -6.17
C ARG A 140 -3.02 8.06 -7.51
N ASN A 141 -3.77 7.35 -8.37
CA ASN A 141 -4.19 7.88 -9.67
C ASN A 141 -5.07 9.12 -9.51
N ALA A 142 -6.02 9.10 -8.57
CA ALA A 142 -6.87 10.25 -8.27
C ALA A 142 -6.05 11.46 -7.77
N GLU A 143 -5.07 11.24 -6.89
CA GLU A 143 -4.16 12.30 -6.43
C GLU A 143 -3.31 12.88 -7.58
N GLY A 144 -2.79 12.04 -8.47
CA GLY A 144 -2.06 12.48 -9.66
C GLY A 144 -2.89 13.35 -10.60
N LYS A 145 -4.22 13.16 -10.63
CA LYS A 145 -5.18 14.01 -11.34
C LYS A 145 -5.61 15.27 -10.57
N GLY A 146 -5.10 15.48 -9.35
CA GLY A 146 -5.39 16.64 -8.52
C GLY A 146 -6.70 16.55 -7.72
N PHE A 147 -7.30 15.38 -7.57
CA PHE A 147 -8.53 15.20 -6.79
C PHE A 147 -8.27 15.23 -5.29
N PHE A 148 -9.20 15.81 -4.54
CA PHE A 148 -9.36 15.53 -3.12
C PHE A 148 -9.88 14.10 -2.96
N ARG A 149 -9.37 13.30 -2.03
CA ARG A 149 -9.71 11.88 -1.93
C ARG A 149 -10.40 11.61 -0.61
N VAL A 150 -11.44 10.78 -0.64
CA VAL A 150 -12.14 10.31 0.56
C VAL A 150 -12.46 8.83 0.39
N ILE A 151 -12.36 8.06 1.47
CA ILE A 151 -12.83 6.68 1.51
C ILE A 151 -14.15 6.64 2.27
N ASN A 152 -15.17 6.06 1.67
CA ASN A 152 -16.40 5.68 2.34
C ASN A 152 -16.35 4.19 2.68
N ALA A 153 -16.16 3.89 3.96
CA ALA A 153 -16.06 2.55 4.51
C ALA A 153 -17.36 2.10 5.21
N THR A 154 -18.52 2.53 4.70
CA THR A 154 -19.82 2.21 5.32
C THR A 154 -20.32 0.80 4.96
N GLY A 155 -20.21 0.42 3.68
CA GLY A 155 -20.75 -0.84 3.16
C GLY A 155 -19.68 -1.93 3.01
N GLY A 156 -20.12 -3.18 2.91
CA GLY A 156 -19.25 -4.33 2.61
C GLY A 156 -18.99 -5.27 3.78
N PHE A 157 -18.08 -6.22 3.58
CA PHE A 157 -17.69 -7.14 4.64
C PHE A 157 -16.98 -6.40 5.78
N LYS A 158 -17.16 -6.85 7.02
CA LYS A 158 -16.49 -6.22 8.18
C LYS A 158 -14.97 -6.14 8.01
N ALA A 159 -14.34 -7.20 7.49
CA ALA A 159 -12.91 -7.20 7.20
C ALA A 159 -12.53 -6.21 6.08
N GLN A 160 -13.34 -6.11 5.03
CA GLN A 160 -13.16 -5.14 3.94
C GLN A 160 -13.23 -3.70 4.46
N ILE A 161 -14.24 -3.39 5.29
CA ILE A 161 -14.41 -2.09 5.95
C ILE A 161 -13.20 -1.77 6.85
N SER A 162 -12.77 -2.73 7.67
CA SER A 162 -11.58 -2.56 8.52
C SER A 162 -10.32 -2.24 7.69
N PHE A 163 -10.09 -2.96 6.60
CA PHE A 163 -8.95 -2.70 5.71
C PHE A 163 -9.07 -1.36 4.97
N ALA A 164 -10.26 -0.94 4.55
CA ALA A 164 -10.49 0.39 3.99
C ALA A 164 -10.11 1.51 4.98
N GLY A 165 -10.44 1.31 6.27
CA GLY A 165 -9.95 2.14 7.36
C GLY A 165 -8.41 2.19 7.40
N LEU A 166 -7.75 1.03 7.47
CA LEU A 166 -6.28 0.95 7.53
C LEU A 166 -5.60 1.57 6.30
N ILE A 167 -6.18 1.41 5.11
CA ILE A 167 -5.71 2.03 3.86
C ILE A 167 -5.74 3.55 3.99
N GLY A 168 -6.87 4.12 4.43
CA GLY A 168 -6.97 5.57 4.62
C GLY A 168 -5.98 6.11 5.66
N GLN A 169 -5.83 5.40 6.78
CA GLN A 169 -4.88 5.76 7.83
C GLN A 169 -3.44 5.75 7.32
N THR A 170 -3.06 4.71 6.59
CA THR A 170 -1.70 4.53 6.04
C THR A 170 -1.41 5.59 4.97
N LEU A 171 -2.36 5.83 4.05
CA LEU A 171 -2.19 6.74 2.92
C LEU A 171 -2.46 8.22 3.26
N GLY A 172 -2.97 8.51 4.46
CA GLY A 172 -3.38 9.86 4.87
C GLY A 172 -4.61 10.35 4.10
N VAL A 173 -5.53 9.45 3.78
CA VAL A 173 -6.81 9.75 3.13
C VAL A 173 -7.91 9.69 4.19
N PRO A 174 -8.76 10.72 4.32
CA PRO A 174 -9.86 10.70 5.29
C PRO A 174 -10.82 9.54 5.00
N VAL A 175 -11.23 8.86 6.06
CA VAL A 175 -12.18 7.74 6.00
C VAL A 175 -13.44 8.14 6.74
N ILE A 176 -14.58 7.97 6.09
CA ILE A 176 -15.88 8.13 6.73
C ILE A 176 -16.57 6.78 6.88
N TYR A 177 -17.43 6.67 7.89
CA TYR A 177 -18.41 5.60 8.01
C TYR A 177 -19.73 6.17 8.53
N GLN A 178 -20.85 5.60 8.09
CA GLN A 178 -22.16 5.91 8.67
C GLN A 178 -22.65 4.73 9.51
N PHE A 179 -22.91 4.97 10.79
CA PHE A 179 -23.55 3.96 11.63
C PHE A 179 -25.05 3.92 11.32
N GLU A 180 -25.65 2.73 11.22
CA GLU A 180 -27.03 2.56 10.75
C GLU A 180 -28.10 3.35 11.55
N LYS A 181 -27.81 3.75 12.78
CA LYS A 181 -28.73 4.52 13.63
C LYS A 181 -28.51 6.04 13.56
N PHE A 182 -27.51 6.50 12.81
CA PHE A 182 -27.15 7.90 12.69
C PHE A 182 -27.50 8.44 11.31
N ASP A 183 -28.02 9.67 11.27
CA ASP A 183 -28.30 10.40 10.05
C ASP A 183 -27.06 11.11 9.46
N ASP A 184 -25.92 10.98 10.16
CA ASP A 184 -24.66 11.60 9.80
C ASP A 184 -23.50 10.61 9.73
N CYS A 185 -22.53 10.99 8.89
CA CYS A 185 -21.28 10.27 8.72
C CYS A 185 -20.27 10.71 9.78
N VAL A 186 -19.51 9.76 10.29
CA VAL A 186 -18.41 10.00 11.23
C VAL A 186 -17.10 9.84 10.46
N GLU A 187 -16.24 10.85 10.54
CA GLU A 187 -14.86 10.75 10.07
C GLU A 187 -14.02 9.98 11.11
N MET A 188 -13.30 8.96 10.65
CA MET A 188 -12.35 8.25 11.50
C MET A 188 -11.16 9.17 11.80
N PRO A 189 -10.83 9.40 13.10
CA PRO A 189 -9.69 10.22 13.44
C PRO A 189 -8.39 9.57 12.94
N PRO A 190 -7.37 10.36 12.57
CA PRO A 190 -6.06 9.83 12.24
C PRO A 190 -5.42 9.18 13.48
N MET A 191 -4.83 8.00 13.32
CA MET A 191 -4.13 7.30 14.38
C MET A 191 -2.67 7.75 14.46
N PRO A 192 -2.11 7.98 15.67
CA PRO A 192 -0.70 8.30 15.86
C PRO A 192 0.18 7.03 15.83
N VAL A 193 -0.01 6.19 14.81
CA VAL A 193 0.71 4.92 14.60
C VAL A 193 1.13 4.88 13.14
N ASP A 194 2.38 4.50 12.89
CA ASP A 194 2.93 4.34 11.54
C ASP A 194 3.66 3.00 11.44
N PHE A 195 3.89 2.52 10.22
CA PHE A 195 4.72 1.35 9.97
C PHE A 195 6.20 1.66 10.23
N ASP A 196 6.97 0.63 10.55
CA ASP A 196 8.41 0.76 10.70
C ASP A 196 9.10 0.80 9.33
N ARG A 197 9.62 1.97 8.97
CA ARG A 197 10.30 2.19 7.69
C ARG A 197 11.63 1.44 7.60
N GLU A 198 12.34 1.30 8.70
CA GLU A 198 13.63 0.60 8.73
C GLU A 198 13.43 -0.88 8.39
N ILE A 199 12.40 -1.49 8.98
CA ILE A 199 11.98 -2.86 8.64
C ILE A 199 11.66 -2.98 7.15
N TRP A 200 10.93 -2.02 6.57
CA TRP A 200 10.63 -2.02 5.14
C TRP A 200 11.87 -1.91 4.26
N LEU A 201 12.80 -1.02 4.60
CA LEU A 201 14.05 -0.82 3.85
C LEU A 201 14.98 -2.05 3.91
N MET A 202 15.06 -2.74 5.04
CA MET A 202 15.85 -3.98 5.18
C MET A 202 15.31 -5.15 4.33
N HIS A 203 14.03 -5.08 3.96
CA HIS A 203 13.32 -6.09 3.18
C HIS A 203 12.84 -5.56 1.82
N TYR A 204 13.41 -4.44 1.37
CA TYR A 204 12.95 -3.71 0.19
C TYR A 204 12.87 -4.60 -1.06
N ASP A 205 13.94 -5.33 -1.36
CA ASP A 205 14.01 -6.27 -2.49
C ASP A 205 12.90 -7.33 -2.44
N LEU A 206 12.68 -7.96 -1.28
CA LEU A 206 11.63 -8.95 -1.08
C LEU A 206 10.25 -8.35 -1.38
N PHE A 207 9.96 -7.18 -0.80
CA PHE A 207 8.66 -6.55 -0.94
C PHE A 207 8.40 -6.10 -2.37
N MET A 208 9.39 -5.54 -3.06
CA MET A 208 9.29 -5.23 -4.49
C MET A 208 8.97 -6.49 -5.31
N ARG A 209 9.75 -7.57 -5.16
CA ARG A 209 9.56 -8.81 -5.91
C ARG A 209 8.19 -9.45 -5.67
N LEU A 210 7.74 -9.54 -4.41
CA LEU A 210 6.45 -10.14 -4.07
C LEU A 210 5.26 -9.26 -4.50
N SER A 211 5.41 -7.94 -4.47
CA SER A 211 4.41 -6.99 -4.95
C SER A 211 4.24 -7.09 -6.47
N GLU A 212 5.36 -7.21 -7.21
CA GLU A 212 5.36 -7.32 -8.67
C GLU A 212 4.91 -8.69 -9.16
N LYS A 213 5.51 -9.77 -8.66
CA LYS A 213 5.27 -11.14 -9.13
C LYS A 213 4.06 -11.80 -8.49
N GLY A 214 3.52 -11.23 -7.42
CA GLY A 214 2.44 -11.83 -6.62
C GLY A 214 2.92 -12.86 -5.62
N ALA A 215 3.76 -13.80 -6.02
CA ALA A 215 4.36 -14.82 -5.15
C ALA A 215 5.77 -15.23 -5.61
N LEU A 216 6.53 -15.84 -4.71
CA LEU A 216 7.84 -16.45 -4.99
C LEU A 216 7.88 -17.87 -4.44
N LEU A 217 8.58 -18.78 -5.14
CA LEU A 217 8.88 -20.11 -4.64
C LEU A 217 9.92 -20.03 -3.52
N GLU A 218 9.81 -20.92 -2.53
CA GLU A 218 10.75 -20.98 -1.39
C GLU A 218 12.22 -21.10 -1.83
N LYS A 219 12.48 -21.82 -2.93
CA LYS A 219 13.83 -22.00 -3.48
C LYS A 219 14.40 -20.77 -4.20
N ASP A 220 13.55 -19.81 -4.56
CA ASP A 220 13.94 -18.63 -5.35
C ASP A 220 14.33 -17.44 -4.46
N TYR A 221 14.23 -17.57 -3.14
CA TYR A 221 14.57 -16.53 -2.18
C TYR A 221 14.98 -17.14 -0.81
N PRO A 222 16.01 -16.61 -0.13
CA PRO A 222 16.45 -17.12 1.18
C PRO A 222 15.49 -16.70 2.32
N PHE A 223 14.29 -17.28 2.36
CA PHE A 223 13.25 -16.96 3.36
C PHE A 223 13.65 -17.30 4.80
N ASP A 224 14.60 -18.21 4.97
CA ASP A 224 15.16 -18.60 6.27
C ASP A 224 16.05 -17.52 6.90
N GLU A 225 16.54 -16.55 6.11
CA GLU A 225 17.33 -15.40 6.58
C GLU A 225 16.49 -14.18 6.98
N LEU A 226 15.17 -14.28 6.87
CA LEU A 226 14.27 -13.18 7.23
C LEU A 226 14.13 -13.03 8.74
N ASP A 227 13.86 -11.80 9.18
CA ASP A 227 13.40 -11.57 10.54
C ASP A 227 12.16 -12.45 10.82
N PRO A 228 12.09 -13.18 11.95
CA PRO A 228 10.97 -14.06 12.24
C PRO A 228 9.59 -13.38 12.15
N VAL A 229 9.51 -12.11 12.57
CA VAL A 229 8.26 -11.34 12.50
C VAL A 229 7.85 -11.12 11.04
N ILE A 230 8.79 -10.74 10.18
CA ILE A 230 8.49 -10.57 8.74
C ILE A 230 8.12 -11.91 8.10
N ARG A 231 8.82 -12.99 8.45
CA ARG A 231 8.53 -14.32 7.91
C ARG A 231 7.14 -14.80 8.30
N GLU A 232 6.72 -14.58 9.55
CA GLU A 232 5.38 -14.94 10.05
C GLU A 232 4.27 -14.10 9.43
N LEU A 233 4.56 -12.86 9.05
CA LEU A 233 3.61 -11.99 8.37
C LEU A 233 3.49 -12.29 6.87
N LEU A 234 4.30 -13.19 6.30
CA LEU A 234 4.12 -13.65 4.91
C LEU A 234 3.01 -14.69 4.82
N ASP A 235 2.26 -14.65 3.73
CA ASP A 235 1.25 -15.63 3.40
C ASP A 235 1.88 -16.80 2.63
N VAL A 236 1.67 -18.04 3.10
CA VAL A 236 2.28 -19.25 2.54
C VAL A 236 1.24 -20.20 1.96
N VAL A 237 1.28 -20.48 0.65
CA VAL A 237 0.50 -21.56 0.01
C VAL A 237 1.39 -22.78 -0.20
N GLU A 238 0.87 -23.97 0.09
CA GLU A 238 1.46 -25.23 -0.35
C GLU A 238 0.75 -25.71 -1.62
N GLU A 239 1.51 -25.86 -2.71
CA GLU A 239 1.02 -26.36 -4.00
C GLU A 239 1.78 -27.64 -4.35
N GLY A 240 1.26 -28.78 -3.89
CA GLY A 240 1.92 -30.08 -4.05
C GLY A 240 3.20 -30.15 -3.23
N ALA A 241 4.35 -30.20 -3.90
CA ALA A 241 5.67 -30.19 -3.26
C ALA A 241 6.29 -28.79 -3.17
N ASP A 242 5.71 -27.80 -3.85
CA ASP A 242 6.21 -26.43 -3.86
C ASP A 242 5.55 -25.61 -2.75
N ARG A 243 6.34 -24.69 -2.18
CA ARG A 243 5.89 -23.74 -1.17
C ARG A 243 6.05 -22.33 -1.72
N LEU A 244 4.94 -21.60 -1.80
CA LEU A 244 4.86 -20.25 -2.35
C LEU A 244 4.64 -19.24 -1.24
N TYR A 245 5.43 -18.18 -1.23
CA TYR A 245 5.32 -17.06 -0.32
C TYR A 245 4.77 -15.84 -1.04
N SER A 246 3.90 -15.09 -0.37
CA SER A 246 3.26 -13.87 -0.87
C SER A 246 3.17 -12.83 0.26
N LEU A 247 3.03 -11.55 -0.09
CA LEU A 247 2.71 -10.55 0.93
C LEU A 247 1.33 -10.85 1.50
N SER A 248 1.21 -10.86 2.83
CA SER A 248 -0.10 -10.73 3.46
C SER A 248 -0.70 -9.36 3.18
N PRO A 249 -2.01 -9.17 3.41
CA PRO A 249 -2.64 -7.86 3.24
C PRO A 249 -1.99 -6.74 4.06
N ILE A 250 -1.44 -7.03 5.24
CA ILE A 250 -0.79 -6.02 6.09
C ILE A 250 0.60 -5.63 5.56
N LEU A 251 1.40 -6.59 5.08
CA LEU A 251 2.69 -6.29 4.45
C LEU A 251 2.52 -5.58 3.11
N GLU A 252 1.48 -5.95 2.35
CA GLU A 252 1.09 -5.23 1.14
C GLU A 252 0.70 -3.78 1.48
N LEU A 253 -0.06 -3.57 2.56
CA LEU A 253 -0.44 -2.22 2.99
C LEU A 253 0.78 -1.38 3.39
N MET A 254 1.68 -1.95 4.18
CA MET A 254 2.95 -1.30 4.52
C MET A 254 3.74 -0.92 3.26
N HIS A 255 3.87 -1.86 2.33
CA HIS A 255 4.59 -1.65 1.08
C HIS A 255 3.97 -0.54 0.23
N GLN A 256 2.65 -0.59 -0.02
CA GLN A 256 1.93 0.44 -0.75
C GLN A 256 1.99 1.80 -0.03
N GLY A 257 1.96 1.80 1.30
CA GLY A 257 2.10 2.98 2.14
C GLY A 257 3.39 3.74 1.89
N PHE A 258 4.53 3.06 2.00
CA PHE A 258 5.85 3.66 1.79
C PHE A 258 6.12 4.03 0.32
N LEU A 259 5.56 3.29 -0.64
CA LEU A 259 5.63 3.70 -2.06
C LEU A 259 4.82 4.98 -2.34
N SER A 260 3.72 5.18 -1.63
CA SER A 260 2.82 6.33 -1.84
C SER A 260 3.25 7.56 -1.05
N ARG A 261 3.84 7.38 0.13
CA ARG A 261 4.22 8.46 1.04
C ARG A 261 5.73 8.50 1.20
N ARG A 262 6.37 9.43 0.50
CA ARG A 262 7.73 9.82 0.85
C ARG A 262 7.71 10.57 2.19
N PRO A 263 8.62 10.27 3.14
CA PRO A 263 8.72 11.03 4.37
C PRO A 263 8.84 12.54 4.11
N ARG A 264 8.17 13.34 4.95
CA ARG A 264 7.97 14.78 4.75
C ARG A 264 9.27 15.60 4.64
N GLN A 265 10.41 15.07 5.10
CA GLN A 265 11.70 15.75 5.13
C GLN A 265 12.85 14.87 4.58
N ILE A 266 12.61 14.16 3.48
CA ILE A 266 13.72 13.53 2.75
C ILE A 266 14.49 14.60 1.97
N SER A 267 15.79 14.71 2.23
CA SER A 267 16.70 15.58 1.48
C SER A 267 18.00 14.86 1.20
N LYS A 268 18.60 15.19 0.05
CA LYS A 268 19.88 14.63 -0.34
C LYS A 268 21.00 15.27 0.51
N PRO A 269 21.89 14.48 1.12
CA PRO A 269 23.06 15.03 1.82
C PRO A 269 24.01 15.77 0.87
N SER A 270 24.83 16.67 1.40
CA SER A 270 25.83 17.39 0.63
C SER A 270 26.83 16.45 -0.03
N ALA A 271 27.28 16.77 -1.24
CA ALA A 271 28.35 16.01 -1.89
C ALA A 271 29.64 16.06 -1.06
N TYR A 272 30.44 15.00 -1.14
CA TYR A 272 31.76 14.91 -0.55
C TYR A 272 32.76 14.52 -1.63
N GLU A 273 33.68 15.42 -1.96
CA GLU A 273 34.68 15.19 -3.00
C GLU A 273 35.97 14.64 -2.39
N ALA A 274 36.36 13.44 -2.81
CA ALA A 274 37.64 12.83 -2.48
C ALA A 274 37.96 11.73 -3.51
N PRO A 275 39.24 11.42 -3.76
CA PRO A 275 39.63 10.31 -4.63
C PRO A 275 39.01 8.98 -4.20
N LEU A 276 38.72 8.10 -5.16
CA LEU A 276 38.15 6.77 -4.92
C LEU A 276 38.96 5.95 -3.90
N SER A 277 40.30 6.04 -3.97
CA SER A 277 41.24 5.37 -3.07
C SER A 277 41.13 5.82 -1.61
N GLU A 278 40.66 7.04 -1.36
CA GLU A 278 40.45 7.56 -0.01
C GLU A 278 39.08 7.19 0.54
N LYS A 279 38.10 6.94 -0.34
CA LYS A 279 36.75 6.53 0.05
C LYS A 279 36.64 5.02 0.27
N VAL A 280 37.29 4.19 -0.55
CA VAL A 280 37.19 2.73 -0.45
C VAL A 280 38.35 2.16 0.38
N LYS A 281 38.14 1.97 1.68
CA LYS A 281 39.15 1.50 2.65
C LYS A 281 38.90 0.06 3.07
N LEU A 282 38.87 -0.85 2.10
CA LEU A 282 38.75 -2.28 2.37
C LEU A 282 40.09 -2.87 2.82
N VAL A 283 40.07 -3.66 3.89
CA VAL A 283 41.24 -4.34 4.44
C VAL A 283 41.66 -5.48 3.52
N LYS A 284 42.78 -5.33 2.79
CA LYS A 284 43.24 -6.28 1.76
C LYS A 284 43.39 -7.73 2.25
N SER A 285 43.88 -7.92 3.47
CA SER A 285 44.04 -9.27 4.06
C SER A 285 42.70 -9.94 4.35
N GLU A 286 41.63 -9.16 4.53
CA GLU A 286 40.28 -9.66 4.76
C GLU A 286 39.51 -9.88 3.46
N GLU A 287 39.81 -9.05 2.46
CA GLU A 287 39.18 -9.02 1.15
C GLU A 287 39.30 -10.35 0.38
N ALA A 288 40.39 -11.10 0.59
CA ALA A 288 40.56 -12.43 0.01
C ALA A 288 39.47 -13.44 0.44
N HIS A 289 38.79 -13.19 1.56
CA HIS A 289 37.71 -14.02 2.07
C HIS A 289 36.32 -13.40 1.86
N ASP A 290 36.25 -12.14 1.44
CA ASP A 290 35.00 -11.44 1.21
C ASP A 290 34.27 -11.95 -0.05
N PRO A 291 32.96 -11.69 -0.19
CA PRO A 291 32.18 -12.02 -1.37
C PRO A 291 32.83 -11.53 -2.67
N VAL A 292 32.70 -12.35 -3.71
CA VAL A 292 33.25 -12.02 -5.03
C VAL A 292 32.66 -10.69 -5.49
N GLY A 293 33.53 -9.73 -5.87
CA GLY A 293 33.08 -8.42 -6.35
C GLY A 293 32.92 -7.35 -5.27
N THR A 294 33.23 -7.63 -4.00
CA THR A 294 33.10 -6.65 -2.89
C THR A 294 33.73 -5.28 -3.21
N ARG A 295 34.98 -5.26 -3.70
CA ARG A 295 35.64 -4.01 -4.13
C ARG A 295 34.89 -3.31 -5.24
N LYS A 296 34.51 -4.06 -6.28
CA LYS A 296 33.82 -3.52 -7.46
C LYS A 296 32.51 -2.85 -7.04
N ILE A 297 31.74 -3.49 -6.15
CA ILE A 297 30.49 -2.93 -5.62
C ILE A 297 30.75 -1.67 -4.79
N ALA A 298 31.73 -1.69 -3.87
CA ALA A 298 32.09 -0.50 -3.10
C ALA A 298 32.48 0.68 -4.00
N GLU A 299 33.27 0.42 -5.05
CA GLU A 299 33.66 1.44 -6.02
C GLU A 299 32.48 1.94 -6.87
N MET A 300 31.57 1.04 -7.27
CA MET A 300 30.33 1.41 -7.97
C MET A 300 29.45 2.31 -7.10
N MET A 301 29.31 2.01 -5.81
CA MET A 301 28.55 2.84 -4.86
C MET A 301 29.15 4.24 -4.74
N VAL A 302 30.47 4.35 -4.56
CA VAL A 302 31.16 5.65 -4.49
C VAL A 302 30.99 6.46 -5.78
N ARG A 303 31.00 5.81 -6.95
CA ARG A 303 30.77 6.48 -8.24
C ARG A 303 29.32 6.92 -8.43
N LYS A 304 28.36 6.14 -7.92
CA LYS A 304 26.92 6.43 -8.02
C LYS A 304 26.48 7.50 -7.01
N PHE A 305 27.10 7.54 -5.84
CA PHE A 305 26.66 8.34 -4.71
C PHE A 305 27.75 9.30 -4.22
N ASP A 306 27.56 10.58 -4.51
CA ASP A 306 28.50 11.67 -4.22
C ASP A 306 28.64 12.01 -2.72
N TRP A 307 27.66 11.64 -1.90
CA TRP A 307 27.63 11.85 -0.45
C TRP A 307 28.40 10.78 0.36
N ILE A 308 28.94 9.74 -0.28
CA ILE A 308 29.75 8.72 0.42
C ILE A 308 31.14 9.27 0.76
N LYS A 309 31.47 9.24 2.04
CA LYS A 309 32.79 9.62 2.59
C LYS A 309 33.74 8.44 2.71
N GLU A 310 33.24 7.28 3.10
CA GLU A 310 34.08 6.11 3.39
C GLU A 310 33.27 4.82 3.30
N ILE A 311 33.85 3.74 2.76
CA ILE A 311 33.34 2.37 2.83
C ILE A 311 34.43 1.46 3.40
N LYS A 312 34.04 0.64 4.39
CA LYS A 312 34.90 -0.35 5.06
C LYS A 312 34.22 -1.70 5.12
N ASN A 313 34.97 -2.78 4.95
CA ASN A 313 34.54 -4.14 5.28
C ASN A 313 34.77 -4.43 6.77
N HIS A 314 33.96 -5.34 7.32
CA HIS A 314 34.00 -5.72 8.72
C HIS A 314 33.91 -7.22 8.87
N THR A 315 34.60 -7.73 9.89
CA THR A 315 34.50 -9.11 10.37
C THR A 315 33.65 -9.19 11.65
N PRO A 316 33.05 -10.36 11.97
CA PRO A 316 33.00 -11.58 11.17
C PRO A 316 32.11 -11.44 9.91
N ARG A 317 32.34 -12.32 8.94
CA ARG A 317 31.53 -12.41 7.71
C ARG A 317 30.13 -12.91 8.05
N MET A 318 29.18 -12.64 7.17
CA MET A 318 27.79 -13.02 7.34
C MET A 318 27.50 -14.27 6.52
N ASN A 319 26.74 -15.19 7.09
CA ASN A 319 26.14 -16.28 6.33
C ASN A 319 24.82 -15.77 5.77
N SER A 320 24.90 -15.12 4.60
CA SER A 320 23.73 -14.54 3.94
C SER A 320 23.91 -14.59 2.43
N ALA A 321 22.88 -15.07 1.75
CA ALA A 321 22.77 -15.12 0.29
C ALA A 321 22.19 -13.82 -0.30
N ARG A 322 21.75 -12.86 0.53
CA ARG A 322 21.10 -11.62 0.07
C ARG A 322 21.87 -10.36 0.42
N SER A 323 21.91 -9.44 -0.53
CA SER A 323 22.35 -8.06 -0.31
C SER A 323 21.20 -7.24 0.27
N HIS A 324 21.41 -6.60 1.43
CA HIS A 324 20.35 -5.87 2.14
C HIS A 324 20.91 -4.84 3.13
N LEU A 325 20.09 -3.89 3.55
CA LEU A 325 20.44 -3.00 4.67
C LEU A 325 20.46 -3.76 5.98
N LEU A 326 21.35 -3.34 6.87
CA LEU A 326 21.42 -3.83 8.25
C LEU A 326 20.86 -2.77 9.21
N PRO A 327 20.43 -3.18 10.42
CA PRO A 327 19.86 -2.25 11.39
C PRO A 327 20.77 -1.07 11.72
N ARG A 328 20.16 0.10 11.93
CA ARG A 328 20.78 1.34 12.38
C ARG A 328 21.48 1.12 13.72
N ARG A 329 22.67 1.70 13.87
CA ARG A 329 23.49 1.60 15.09
C ARG A 329 23.71 2.96 15.78
N GLY A 330 22.76 3.87 15.66
CA GLY A 330 22.74 5.17 16.34
C GLY A 330 23.50 6.32 15.66
N GLU A 331 24.55 6.04 14.86
CA GLU A 331 25.27 7.07 14.09
C GLU A 331 24.43 7.59 12.91
N ILE A 332 24.25 8.92 12.81
CA ILE A 332 23.45 9.54 11.73
C ILE A 332 24.15 9.49 10.36
N ASP A 333 25.48 9.49 10.37
CA ASP A 333 26.33 9.51 9.17
C ASP A 333 26.90 8.13 8.83
N ARG A 334 26.37 7.06 9.42
CA ARG A 334 26.82 5.69 9.16
C ARG A 334 25.66 4.75 8.88
N HIS A 335 25.74 4.12 7.71
CA HIS A 335 24.82 3.08 7.27
C HIS A 335 25.56 1.75 7.22
N TRP A 336 24.81 0.67 7.43
CA TRP A 336 25.35 -0.68 7.42
C TRP A 336 24.62 -1.51 6.38
N ILE A 337 25.37 -2.25 5.57
CA ILE A 337 24.81 -3.16 4.57
C ILE A 337 25.46 -4.53 4.69
N CYS A 338 24.72 -5.55 4.29
CA CYS A 338 25.27 -6.83 3.86
C CYS A 338 25.39 -6.77 2.34
N TYR A 339 26.60 -6.97 1.82
CA TYR A 339 26.78 -7.32 0.41
C TYR A 339 26.99 -8.83 0.31
N SER A 340 26.28 -9.49 -0.59
CA SER A 340 26.39 -10.93 -0.84
C SER A 340 26.63 -11.23 -2.33
N ASP A 341 27.39 -12.29 -2.60
CA ASP A 341 27.57 -12.89 -3.93
C ASP A 341 26.59 -14.05 -4.20
N GLY A 342 25.56 -14.20 -3.36
CA GLY A 342 24.58 -15.28 -3.42
C GLY A 342 24.95 -16.49 -2.57
N VAL A 343 26.16 -16.53 -2.00
CA VAL A 343 26.63 -17.64 -1.14
C VAL A 343 27.11 -17.13 0.21
N LYS A 344 27.91 -16.07 0.22
CA LYS A 344 28.47 -15.48 1.44
C LYS A 344 28.22 -13.99 1.49
N GLY A 345 28.11 -13.45 2.71
CA GLY A 345 27.91 -12.03 2.95
C GLY A 345 29.11 -11.36 3.63
N VAL A 346 29.33 -10.09 3.34
CA VAL A 346 30.23 -9.21 4.10
C VAL A 346 29.47 -8.00 4.61
N ARG A 347 29.74 -7.64 5.86
CA ARG A 347 29.23 -6.39 6.43
C ARG A 347 30.08 -5.23 5.94
N LEU A 348 29.45 -4.26 5.30
CA LEU A 348 30.08 -3.00 4.95
C LEU A 348 29.49 -1.87 5.80
N SER A 349 30.36 -1.01 6.36
CA SER A 349 29.94 0.28 6.90
C SER A 349 30.17 1.36 5.86
N ILE A 350 29.17 2.20 5.65
CA ILE A 350 29.19 3.32 4.71
C ILE A 350 29.06 4.60 5.52
N LYS A 351 30.16 5.37 5.62
CA LYS A 351 30.16 6.70 6.21
C LYS A 351 29.73 7.72 5.15
N THR A 352 28.86 8.66 5.53
CA THR A 352 28.21 9.60 4.63
C THR A 352 28.32 11.04 5.12
N SER A 353 27.79 11.98 4.35
CA SER A 353 27.58 13.38 4.73
C SER A 353 26.21 13.65 5.37
N CYS A 354 25.53 12.64 5.90
CA CYS A 354 24.28 12.87 6.64
C CYS A 354 24.51 13.72 7.89
N GLU A 355 23.56 14.60 8.19
CA GLU A 355 23.63 15.53 9.34
C GLU A 355 22.38 15.47 10.22
N HIS A 356 21.27 14.97 9.68
CA HIS A 356 19.98 14.82 10.36
C HIS A 356 19.20 13.63 9.77
N ASP A 357 18.11 13.20 10.42
CA ASP A 357 17.37 11.99 10.02
C ASP A 357 16.85 12.04 8.59
N GLY A 358 16.43 13.22 8.09
CA GLY A 358 16.05 13.38 6.69
C GLY A 358 17.10 12.96 5.65
N HIS A 359 18.39 13.18 5.95
CA HIS A 359 19.51 12.70 5.14
C HIS A 359 19.67 11.19 5.26
N TYR A 360 19.55 10.66 6.48
CA TYR A 360 19.64 9.21 6.74
C TYR A 360 18.55 8.44 6.00
N GLU A 361 17.30 8.93 6.02
CA GLU A 361 16.18 8.32 5.30
C GLU A 361 16.38 8.34 3.79
N TYR A 362 16.90 9.43 3.23
CA TYR A 362 17.27 9.55 1.81
C TYR A 362 18.31 8.49 1.44
N VAL A 363 19.40 8.45 2.20
CA VAL A 363 20.52 7.55 1.93
C VAL A 363 20.09 6.10 2.02
N SER A 364 19.37 5.73 3.09
CA SER A 364 18.93 4.34 3.28
C SER A 364 18.03 3.89 2.13
N GLU A 365 17.13 4.74 1.64
CA GLU A 365 16.32 4.43 0.45
C GLU A 365 17.18 4.22 -0.80
N ARG A 366 18.13 5.11 -1.08
CA ARG A 366 19.02 4.97 -2.26
C ARG A 366 19.91 3.73 -2.18
N LEU A 367 20.35 3.36 -0.97
CA LEU A 367 21.11 2.15 -0.72
C LEU A 367 20.24 0.90 -0.90
N ALA A 368 19.02 0.89 -0.37
CA ALA A 368 18.08 -0.22 -0.52
C ALA A 368 17.78 -0.50 -2.00
N GLU A 369 17.48 0.55 -2.77
CA GLU A 369 17.27 0.46 -4.22
C GLU A 369 18.51 -0.09 -4.93
N PHE A 370 19.70 0.44 -4.63
CA PHE A 370 20.94 -0.03 -5.24
C PHE A 370 21.20 -1.52 -4.96
N LEU A 371 20.91 -1.99 -3.75
CA LEU A 371 21.13 -3.38 -3.36
C LEU A 371 20.11 -4.34 -4.01
N ALA A 372 18.88 -3.88 -4.26
CA ALA A 372 17.85 -4.66 -4.95
C ALA A 372 18.15 -4.85 -6.45
N ASP A 373 18.96 -3.97 -7.03
CA ASP A 373 19.40 -4.04 -8.43
C ASP A 373 20.63 -4.97 -8.65
N LEU A 374 21.23 -5.50 -7.58
CA LEU A 374 22.39 -6.41 -7.63
C LEU A 374 21.95 -7.86 -7.90
#